data_AF-A0A5J6FBR1-F1
#
_entry.id   AF-A0A5J6FBR1-F1
#
_cell.length_a   1.000
_cell.length_b   1.000
_cell.length_c   1.000
_cell.angle_alpha   90.00
_cell.angle_beta   90.00
_cell.angle_gamma   90.00
#
_symmetry.space_group_name_H-M   'P 1'
#
loop_
_entity.id
_entity.type
_entity.pdbx_description
1 polymer ?
#
loop_
_entity_poly.entity_id
_entity_poly.type
_entity_poly.pdbx_seq_one_letter_code
_entity_poly.pdbx_strand_id
1 'polypeptide(L)'
;MARCTATTLIAPPGPLVPLLEDARPASVRCELGAGHHGDHAQMLWDDDADEVAVWARWDERRSRLLPLRWCPVPDGAGEACGLFANHPPGHEWEIADPAGGEGG
;
A
#
# COMPACT_ATOMS: atom_id res chain seq x y z
N MET A 1 5.25 2.62 -20.54
CA MET A 1 4.24 1.61 -20.14
C MET A 1 3.17 2.30 -19.31
N ALA A 2 1.89 1.97 -19.52
CA ALA A 2 0.77 2.72 -18.94
C ALA A 2 0.61 2.45 -17.44
N ARG A 3 0.54 3.51 -16.62
CA ARG A 3 0.21 3.43 -15.19
C ARG A 3 -1.30 3.19 -15.03
N CYS A 4 -1.67 2.18 -14.26
CA CYS A 4 -3.04 2.01 -13.77
C CYS A 4 -3.22 2.90 -12.54
N THR A 5 -3.64 4.15 -12.77
CA THR A 5 -4.02 5.09 -11.69
C THR A 5 -5.52 4.94 -11.43
N ALA A 6 -5.90 4.68 -10.18
CA ALA A 6 -7.29 4.66 -9.76
C ALA A 6 -7.52 5.73 -8.68
N THR A 7 -8.64 6.45 -8.78
CA THR A 7 -9.09 7.40 -7.76
C THR A 7 -10.37 6.83 -7.14
N THR A 8 -10.35 6.53 -5.84
CA THR A 8 -11.52 6.05 -5.10
C THR A 8 -11.92 7.07 -4.04
N LEU A 9 -13.22 7.32 -3.92
CA LEU A 9 -13.77 8.04 -2.77
C LEU A 9 -14.23 6.98 -1.77
N ILE A 10 -13.50 6.85 -0.65
CA ILE A 10 -13.90 5.94 0.41
C ILE A 10 -14.62 6.78 1.46
N ALA A 11 -15.93 6.58 1.61
CA ALA A 11 -16.65 7.12 2.76
C ALA A 11 -16.11 6.41 4.00
N PRO A 12 -15.59 7.15 4.99
CA PRO A 12 -14.95 6.51 6.12
C PRO A 12 -15.96 5.80 7.03
N PRO A 13 -15.59 4.63 7.59
CA PRO A 13 -16.30 4.06 8.72
C PRO A 13 -16.39 5.09 9.86
N GLY A 14 -17.52 5.13 10.58
CA GLY A 14 -17.77 6.08 11.66
C GLY A 14 -16.59 6.32 12.63
N PRO A 15 -15.87 5.27 13.08
CA PRO A 15 -14.70 5.44 13.96
C PRO A 15 -13.52 6.20 13.35
N LEU A 16 -13.40 6.25 12.02
CA LEU A 16 -12.33 6.96 11.30
C LEU A 16 -12.70 8.40 10.93
N VAL A 17 -13.95 8.81 11.14
CA VAL A 17 -14.43 10.17 10.81
C VAL A 17 -13.62 11.28 11.51
N PRO A 18 -13.25 11.17 12.80
CA PRO A 18 -12.45 12.21 13.47
C PRO A 18 -11.04 12.36 12.87
N LEU A 19 -10.48 11.30 12.27
CA LEU A 19 -9.16 11.32 11.64
C LEU A 19 -9.20 11.95 10.24
N LEU A 20 -10.38 12.29 9.74
CA LEU A 20 -10.61 12.74 8.36
C LEU A 20 -11.23 14.12 8.28
N GLU A 21 -11.32 14.85 9.40
CA GLU A 21 -11.83 16.23 9.44
C GLU A 21 -11.11 17.16 8.45
N ASP A 22 -9.82 16.91 8.17
CA ASP A 22 -8.99 17.65 7.21
C ASP A 22 -8.56 16.82 5.97
N ALA A 23 -9.11 15.63 5.78
CA ALA A 23 -8.68 14.73 4.72
C ALA A 23 -9.03 15.30 3.34
N ARG A 24 -8.02 15.40 2.46
CA ARG A 24 -8.21 15.76 1.05
C ARG A 24 -8.27 14.51 0.19
N PRO A 25 -9.02 14.52 -0.94
CA PRO A 25 -8.97 13.43 -1.90
C PRO A 25 -7.53 13.18 -2.33
N ALA A 26 -7.00 11.99 -2.01
CA ALA A 26 -5.69 11.54 -2.42
C ALA A 26 -5.85 10.47 -3.50
N SER A 27 -5.01 10.50 -4.53
CA SER A 27 -4.91 9.40 -5.49
C SER A 27 -4.16 8.24 -4.83
N VAL A 28 -4.69 7.03 -4.93
CA VAL A 28 -3.96 5.83 -4.49
C VAL A 28 -3.10 5.26 -5.63
N ARG A 29 -1.89 4.81 -5.31
CA ARG A 29 -0.96 4.16 -6.26
C ARG A 29 -0.58 2.79 -5.73
N CYS A 30 -0.73 1.74 -6.55
CA CYS A 30 -0.36 0.40 -6.12
C CYS A 30 1.15 0.33 -5.79
N GLU A 31 1.47 -0.13 -4.59
CA GLU A 31 2.83 -0.32 -4.09
C GLU A 31 3.36 -1.73 -4.35
N LEU A 32 2.51 -2.67 -4.79
CA LEU A 32 2.87 -4.08 -5.07
C LEU A 32 3.55 -4.29 -6.44
N GLY A 33 3.99 -3.22 -7.08
CA GLY A 33 4.53 -3.26 -8.43
C GLY A 33 3.46 -3.44 -9.52
N ALA A 34 3.90 -3.59 -10.78
CA ALA A 34 3.01 -3.77 -11.92
C ALA A 34 2.90 -5.26 -12.31
N GLY A 35 1.78 -5.66 -12.93
CA GLY A 35 1.60 -7.01 -13.46
C GLY A 35 1.34 -8.10 -12.41
N HIS A 36 1.15 -7.73 -11.14
CA HIS A 36 0.71 -8.67 -10.12
C HIS A 36 -0.78 -9.01 -10.30
N HIS A 37 -1.17 -10.19 -9.83
CA HIS A 37 -2.56 -10.60 -9.75
C HIS A 37 -3.11 -10.32 -8.34
N GLY A 38 -4.44 -10.17 -8.23
CA GLY A 38 -5.13 -9.91 -6.96
C GLY A 38 -5.32 -8.43 -6.64
N ASP A 39 -5.83 -8.14 -5.44
CA ASP A 39 -6.10 -6.77 -5.00
C ASP A 39 -4.81 -5.94 -5.01
N HIS A 40 -4.87 -4.75 -5.61
CA HIS A 40 -3.89 -3.69 -5.43
C HIS A 40 -3.87 -3.21 -3.98
N ALA A 41 -2.74 -2.62 -3.57
CA ALA A 41 -2.59 -2.12 -2.22
C ALA A 41 -1.74 -0.84 -2.16
N GLN A 42 -2.08 0.03 -1.22
CA GLN A 42 -1.27 1.18 -0.82
C GLN A 42 -1.41 1.38 0.69
N MET A 43 -0.29 1.56 1.38
CA MET A 43 -0.26 2.04 2.75
C MET A 43 -0.78 3.48 2.79
N LEU A 44 -1.73 3.77 3.67
CA LEU A 44 -2.22 5.13 3.86
C LEU A 44 -1.62 5.78 5.11
N TRP A 45 -1.56 5.03 6.21
CA TRP A 45 -0.94 5.46 7.46
C TRP A 45 -0.46 4.25 8.26
N ASP A 46 0.59 4.45 9.04
CA ASP A 46 1.10 3.51 10.03
C ASP A 46 0.50 3.80 11.42
N ASP A 47 0.47 2.76 12.25
CA ASP A 47 0.24 2.88 13.68
C ASP A 47 1.42 2.24 14.41
N ASP A 48 2.38 3.10 14.78
CA ASP A 48 3.62 2.72 15.47
C ASP A 48 3.37 1.99 16.79
N ALA A 49 2.19 2.16 17.41
CA ALA A 49 1.89 1.55 18.70
C ALA A 49 1.55 0.06 18.60
N ASP A 50 1.00 -0.39 17.46
CA ASP A 50 0.36 -1.70 17.31
C ASP A 50 1.02 -2.61 16.25
N GLU A 51 2.17 -2.20 15.69
CA GLU A 51 2.87 -2.92 14.60
C GLU A 51 1.95 -3.21 13.39
N VAL A 52 0.99 -2.31 13.15
CA VAL A 52 0.04 -2.38 12.05
C VAL A 52 0.12 -1.11 11.23
N ALA A 53 -0.20 -1.25 9.95
CA ALA A 53 -0.50 -0.12 9.08
C ALA A 53 -1.90 -0.29 8.52
N VAL A 54 -2.55 0.82 8.17
CA VAL A 54 -3.82 0.79 7.46
C VAL A 54 -3.56 0.91 5.96
N TRP A 55 -4.09 -0.09 5.26
CA TRP A 55 -3.93 -0.25 3.83
C TRP A 55 -5.24 0.02 3.10
N ALA A 56 -5.18 0.81 2.04
CA ALA A 56 -6.18 0.78 0.99
C ALA A 56 -5.90 -0.46 0.11
N ARG A 57 -6.89 -1.33 0.00
CA ARG A 57 -6.86 -2.48 -0.92
C ARG A 57 -8.02 -2.42 -1.88
N TRP A 58 -7.76 -2.61 -3.16
CA TRP A 58 -8.80 -2.52 -4.18
C TRP A 58 -8.61 -3.51 -5.32
N ASP A 59 -9.72 -3.92 -5.91
CA ASP A 59 -9.79 -4.61 -7.20
C ASP A 59 -10.72 -3.84 -8.15
N GLU A 60 -11.09 -4.45 -9.27
CA GLU A 60 -12.00 -3.83 -10.25
C GLU A 60 -13.42 -3.55 -9.71
N ARG A 61 -13.80 -4.14 -8.57
CA ARG A 61 -15.18 -4.17 -8.05
C ARG A 61 -15.34 -3.47 -6.71
N ARG A 62 -14.30 -3.45 -5.86
CA ARG A 62 -14.39 -2.93 -4.49
C ARG A 62 -13.09 -2.30 -4.02
N SER A 63 -13.23 -1.34 -3.12
CA SER A 63 -12.16 -0.75 -2.32
C SER A 63 -12.42 -0.99 -0.84
N ARG A 64 -11.39 -1.32 -0.07
CA ARG A 64 -11.46 -1.63 1.37
C ARG A 64 -10.31 -0.96 2.11
N LEU A 65 -10.56 -0.54 3.35
CA LEU A 65 -9.54 -0.13 4.30
C LEU A 65 -9.38 -1.24 5.32
N LEU A 66 -8.14 -1.68 5.53
CA LEU A 66 -7.84 -2.83 6.39
C LEU A 66 -6.60 -2.52 7.24
N PRO A 67 -6.67 -2.71 8.58
CA PRO A 67 -5.46 -2.75 9.39
C PRO A 67 -4.75 -4.08 9.13
N LEU A 68 -3.51 -4.03 8.68
CA LEU A 68 -2.68 -5.21 8.40
C LEU A 68 -1.33 -5.03 9.10
N ARG A 69 -0.82 -6.14 9.64
CA ARG A 69 0.54 -6.16 10.21
C ARG A 69 1.59 -5.99 9.13
N TRP A 70 2.75 -5.46 9.51
CA TRP A 70 3.94 -5.41 8.67
C TRP A 70 4.45 -6.80 8.29
N CYS A 71 5.13 -6.88 7.15
CA CYS A 71 5.81 -8.07 6.71
C CYS A 71 6.98 -8.36 7.66
N PRO A 72 7.09 -9.59 8.21
CA PRO A 72 8.10 -9.90 9.22
C PRO A 72 9.48 -10.20 8.61
N VAL A 73 9.62 -10.11 7.29
CA VAL A 73 10.84 -10.49 6.57
C VAL A 73 11.75 -9.27 6.45
N PRO A 74 12.95 -9.30 7.05
CA PRO A 74 13.96 -8.27 6.82
C PRO A 74 14.74 -8.54 5.52
N ASP A 75 15.36 -7.49 4.99
CA ASP A 75 16.29 -7.57 3.87
C ASP A 75 17.68 -8.08 4.31
N GLY A 76 18.65 -8.06 3.40
CA GLY A 76 20.03 -8.47 3.68
C GLY A 76 20.81 -7.56 4.64
N ALA A 77 20.35 -6.31 4.85
CA ALA A 77 20.91 -5.35 5.80
C ALA A 77 20.20 -5.37 7.16
N GLY A 78 19.05 -6.04 7.28
CA GLY A 78 18.22 -6.10 8.47
C GLY A 78 17.05 -5.11 8.48
N GLU A 79 16.83 -4.38 7.38
CA GLU A 79 15.72 -3.44 7.22
C GLU A 79 14.42 -4.20 6.95
N ALA A 80 13.32 -3.82 7.61
CA ALA A 80 12.04 -4.50 7.47
C ALA A 80 11.36 -4.14 6.15
N CYS A 81 10.65 -5.10 5.55
CA CYS A 81 9.80 -4.85 4.38
C CYS A 81 8.60 -3.96 4.75
N GLY A 82 8.51 -2.79 4.13
CA GLY A 82 7.41 -1.82 4.23
C GLY A 82 6.08 -2.26 3.61
N LEU A 83 5.91 -3.54 3.29
CA LEU A 83 4.62 -4.11 2.85
C LEU A 83 3.92 -4.87 3.98
N PHE A 84 2.62 -5.11 3.84
CA PHE A 84 1.86 -5.90 4.81
C PHE A 84 2.20 -7.40 4.77
N ALA A 85 2.02 -8.10 5.89
CA ALA A 85 2.23 -9.53 5.99
C ALA A 85 1.44 -10.31 4.92
N ASN A 86 2.11 -11.26 4.26
CA ASN A 86 1.54 -12.08 3.20
C ASN A 86 1.07 -11.27 1.97
N HIS A 87 1.77 -10.17 1.67
CA HIS A 87 1.67 -9.46 0.40
C HIS A 87 1.95 -10.41 -0.79
N PRO A 88 1.44 -10.11 -2.00
CA PRO A 88 1.81 -10.84 -3.20
C PRO A 88 3.34 -10.92 -3.39
N PRO A 89 3.84 -11.93 -4.12
CA PRO A 89 5.28 -12.16 -4.25
C PRO A 89 6.08 -10.92 -4.67
N GLY A 90 7.23 -10.71 -4.03
CA GLY A 90 8.10 -9.54 -4.21
C GLY A 90 8.04 -8.61 -3.00
N HIS A 91 9.17 -8.47 -2.30
CA HIS A 91 9.35 -7.47 -1.26
C HIS A 91 9.53 -6.08 -1.86
N GLU A 92 9.36 -5.02 -1.06
CA GLU A 92 9.41 -3.65 -1.56
C GLU A 92 10.69 -3.32 -2.33
N TRP A 93 11.83 -3.87 -1.91
CA TRP A 93 13.13 -3.69 -2.54
C TRP A 93 13.27 -4.43 -3.88
N GLU A 94 12.40 -5.41 -4.15
CA GLU A 94 12.34 -6.13 -5.43
C GLU A 94 11.40 -5.46 -6.42
N ILE A 95 10.59 -4.49 -5.95
CA ILE A 95 9.65 -3.74 -6.77
C ILE A 95 10.41 -2.56 -7.38
N ALA A 96 10.80 -2.71 -8.65
CA ALA A 96 11.50 -1.67 -9.38
C ALA A 96 10.65 -0.39 -9.50
N ASP A 97 11.18 0.75 -9.03
CA ASP A 97 10.62 2.05 -9.38
C ASP A 97 10.85 2.28 -10.88
N PRO A 98 9.81 2.52 -11.70
CA PRO A 98 9.99 2.81 -13.13
C PRO A 98 10.76 4.12 -13.42
N ALA A 99 11.24 4.85 -12.41
CA ALA A 99 12.11 6.02 -12.56
C ALA A 99 13.63 5.76 -12.34
N GLY A 100 14.07 4.50 -12.25
CA GLY A 100 15.48 4.15 -11.98
C GLY A 100 16.31 3.65 -13.17
N GLY A 101 15.87 3.87 -14.41
CA GLY A 101 16.59 3.43 -15.61
C GLY A 101 17.67 4.41 -16.06
N GLU A 102 18.70 4.67 -15.25
CA GLU A 102 19.99 5.16 -15.75
C GLU A 102 21.15 4.57 -14.92
N GLY A 103 21.92 3.66 -15.55
CA GLY A 103 23.33 3.42 -15.23
C GLY A 103 23.69 2.13 -14.48
N GLY A 104 24.33 1.20 -15.19
CA GLY A 104 25.02 0.03 -14.64
C GLY A 104 25.20 -1.09 -15.65
#